data_AF-A0A966Q399-F1
#
_entry.id   AF-A0A966Q399-F1
#
_cell.length_a   1.000
_cell.length_b   1.000
_cell.length_c   1.000
_cell.angle_alpha   90.00
_cell.angle_beta   90.00
_cell.angle_gamma   90.00
#
_symmetry.space_group_name_H-M   'P 1'
#
loop_
_entity.id
_entity.type
_entity.pdbx_description
1 polymer ?
#
loop_
_entity_poly.entity_id
_entity_poly.type
_entity_poly.pdbx_seq_one_letter_code
_entity_poly.pdbx_strand_id
1 'polypeptide(L)'
;MDMQSLELDVACYATAVYHEVNTRSLEEKVGVINVIRNRLHSGLWGYSVCSVVYANNQFAVQDQSHSPVNEKAYLETKLLVIDTIVHNKYANPVANALYFHDDSIPPKKVWFGKRKKTHIGRMVFY
;
A
#
# COMPACT_ATOMS: atom_id res chain seq x y z
N MET A 1 6.32 -5.77 19.89
CA MET A 1 5.96 -4.44 19.34
C MET A 1 5.15 -3.75 20.43
N ASP A 2 5.55 -2.56 20.85
CA ASP A 2 4.69 -1.82 21.78
C ASP A 2 3.39 -1.39 21.07
N MET A 3 2.35 -1.11 21.86
CA MET A 3 1.02 -0.81 21.33
C MET A 3 0.98 0.48 20.51
N GLN A 4 1.81 1.47 20.87
CA GLN A 4 1.86 2.78 20.23
C GLN A 4 2.56 2.71 18.86
N SER A 5 3.61 1.90 18.76
CA SER A 5 4.29 1.56 17.50
C SER A 5 3.35 0.84 16.54
N LEU A 6 2.53 -0.10 17.02
CA LEU A 6 1.58 -0.81 16.16
C LEU A 6 0.48 0.14 15.65
N GLU A 7 -0.07 1.00 16.51
CA GLU A 7 -1.09 1.96 16.11
C GLU A 7 -0.57 2.92 15.04
N LEU A 8 0.66 3.42 15.20
CA LEU A 8 1.33 4.28 14.23
C LEU A 8 1.55 3.56 12.88
N ASP A 9 2.04 2.33 12.92
CA ASP A 9 2.25 1.52 11.71
C ASP A 9 0.93 1.29 10.97
N VAL A 10 -0.13 0.90 11.68
CA VAL A 10 -1.46 0.70 11.11
C VAL A 10 -1.99 2.00 10.48
N ALA A 11 -1.80 3.14 11.15
CA ALA A 11 -2.19 4.43 10.60
C ALA A 11 -1.45 4.76 9.31
N CYS A 12 -0.12 4.56 9.26
CA CYS A 12 0.68 4.81 8.07
C CYS A 12 0.31 3.89 6.90
N TYR A 13 0.15 2.58 7.13
CA TYR A 13 -0.37 1.65 6.12
C TYR A 13 -1.74 2.11 5.61
N ALA A 14 -2.68 2.39 6.52
CA ALA A 14 -4.05 2.72 6.14
C ALA A 14 -4.12 4.03 5.34
N THR A 15 -3.33 5.04 5.69
CA THR A 15 -3.26 6.31 4.95
C THR A 15 -2.80 6.07 3.51
N ALA A 16 -1.72 5.32 3.30
CA ALA A 16 -1.28 4.97 1.95
C ALA A 16 -2.34 4.18 1.17
N VAL A 17 -2.87 3.10 1.76
CA VAL A 17 -3.83 2.22 1.09
C VAL A 17 -5.14 2.96 0.75
N TYR A 18 -5.59 3.86 1.62
CA TYR A 18 -6.76 4.68 1.38
C TYR A 18 -6.54 5.61 0.17
N HIS A 19 -5.44 6.34 0.14
CA HIS A 19 -5.17 7.28 -0.95
C HIS A 19 -4.89 6.59 -2.29
N GLU A 20 -4.26 5.41 -2.27
CA GLU A 20 -3.95 4.69 -3.51
C GLU A 20 -5.14 3.90 -4.06
N VAL A 21 -5.89 3.21 -3.18
CA VAL A 21 -6.78 2.12 -3.60
C VAL A 21 -8.07 2.00 -2.78
N ASN A 22 -8.55 3.06 -2.10
CA ASN A 22 -9.77 2.99 -1.27
C ASN A 22 -11.00 2.42 -2.02
N THR A 23 -11.17 2.73 -3.31
CA THR A 23 -12.32 2.26 -4.11
C THR A 23 -12.07 0.94 -4.86
N ARG A 24 -10.93 0.29 -4.62
CA ARG A 24 -10.57 -0.99 -5.24
C ARG A 24 -11.12 -2.19 -4.47
N SER A 25 -11.03 -3.37 -5.08
CA SER A 25 -11.40 -4.63 -4.43
C SER A 25 -10.51 -4.96 -3.22
N LEU A 26 -10.97 -5.89 -2.40
CA LEU A 26 -10.23 -6.39 -1.24
C LEU A 26 -8.83 -6.89 -1.65
N GLU A 27 -8.74 -7.69 -2.70
CA GLU A 27 -7.48 -8.29 -3.14
C GLU A 27 -6.46 -7.25 -3.64
N GLU A 28 -6.94 -6.21 -4.35
CA GLU A 28 -6.13 -5.07 -4.77
C GLU A 28 -5.55 -4.30 -3.57
N LYS A 29 -6.39 -4.05 -2.54
CA LYS A 29 -5.96 -3.41 -1.29
C LYS A 29 -4.92 -4.26 -0.55
N VAL A 30 -5.15 -5.56 -0.42
CA VAL A 30 -4.20 -6.51 0.19
C VAL A 30 -2.88 -6.53 -0.58
N GLY A 31 -2.92 -6.42 -1.91
CA GLY A 31 -1.74 -6.28 -2.75
C GLY A 31 -0.90 -5.06 -2.39
N VAL A 32 -1.51 -3.87 -2.29
CA VAL A 32 -0.81 -2.63 -1.89
C VAL A 32 -0.26 -2.71 -0.47
N ILE A 33 -1.01 -3.28 0.47
CA ILE A 33 -0.52 -3.53 1.85
C ILE A 33 0.76 -4.37 1.82
N ASN A 34 0.78 -5.46 1.05
CA ASN A 34 1.96 -6.32 0.94
C ASN A 34 3.12 -5.67 0.18
N VAL A 35 2.86 -4.76 -0.78
CA VAL A 35 3.94 -3.94 -1.35
C VAL A 35 4.61 -3.08 -0.28
N ILE A 36 3.84 -2.39 0.58
CA ILE A 36 4.42 -1.60 1.68
C ILE A 36 5.24 -2.50 2.61
N ARG A 37 4.74 -3.69 2.96
CA ARG A 37 5.49 -4.69 3.75
C ARG A 37 6.80 -5.11 3.07
N ASN A 38 6.77 -5.39 1.77
CA ASN A 38 7.95 -5.75 1.00
C ASN A 38 8.97 -4.61 0.94
N ARG A 39 8.50 -3.37 0.77
CA ARG A 39 9.35 -2.17 0.78
C ARG A 39 10.02 -1.97 2.13
N LEU A 40 9.28 -2.15 3.23
CA LEU A 40 9.83 -2.13 4.59
C LEU A 40 10.95 -3.16 4.75
N HIS A 41 10.71 -4.41 4.34
CA HIS A 41 11.73 -5.46 4.40
C HIS A 41 12.95 -5.18 3.50
N SER A 42 12.76 -4.46 2.39
CA SER A 42 13.87 -4.12 1.49
C SER A 42 14.80 -3.03 2.05
N GLY A 43 14.32 -2.18 2.96
CA GLY A 43 15.06 -1.04 3.50
C GLY A 43 15.31 0.13 2.53
N LEU A 44 14.93 0.01 1.26
CA LEU A 44 15.20 1.02 0.22
C LEU A 44 14.51 2.37 0.47
N TRP A 45 13.41 2.37 1.23
CA TRP A 45 12.64 3.57 1.61
C TRP A 45 12.64 3.81 3.13
N GLY A 46 13.68 3.30 3.80
CA GLY A 46 13.82 3.35 5.25
C GLY A 46 13.28 2.13 5.97
N TYR A 47 13.33 2.19 7.30
CA TYR A 47 13.17 1.05 8.21
C TYR A 47 11.91 1.13 9.08
N SER A 48 10.97 2.04 8.79
CA SER A 48 9.66 2.09 9.43
C SER A 48 8.55 2.18 8.39
N VAL A 49 7.32 1.79 8.73
CA VAL A 49 6.19 1.87 7.81
C VAL A 49 5.98 3.31 7.35
N CYS A 50 6.04 4.25 8.28
CA CYS A 50 5.86 5.67 7.97
C CYS A 50 7.00 6.21 7.09
N SER A 51 8.25 5.76 7.26
CA SER A 51 9.33 6.17 6.34
C SER A 51 9.05 5.71 4.91
N VAL A 52 8.52 4.50 4.74
CA VAL A 52 8.13 3.97 3.42
C VAL A 52 6.97 4.77 2.82
N VAL A 53 5.95 5.06 3.63
CA VAL A 53 4.72 5.74 3.21
C VAL A 53 4.96 7.21 2.86
N TYR A 54 5.78 7.90 3.63
CA TYR A 54 6.09 9.32 3.43
C TYR A 54 7.38 9.57 2.63
N ALA A 55 7.99 8.51 2.07
CA ALA A 55 9.08 8.67 1.13
C ALA A 55 8.62 9.47 -0.09
N ASN A 56 9.48 10.38 -0.56
CA ASN A 56 9.15 11.35 -1.58
C ASN A 56 8.58 10.68 -2.86
N ASN A 57 7.42 11.16 -3.32
CA ASN A 57 6.72 10.70 -4.53
C ASN A 57 6.41 9.19 -4.58
N GLN A 58 6.32 8.49 -3.44
CA GLN A 58 5.98 7.06 -3.40
C GLN A 58 4.50 6.77 -3.28
N PHE A 59 3.76 7.66 -2.61
CA PHE A 59 2.33 7.57 -2.38
C PHE A 59 1.72 8.98 -2.43
N ALA A 60 0.45 9.09 -2.78
CA ALA A 60 -0.26 10.38 -2.87
C ALA A 60 -0.62 11.00 -1.49
N VAL A 61 -0.04 10.52 -0.38
CA VAL A 61 -0.44 10.88 0.99
C VAL A 61 -0.23 12.35 1.39
N GLN A 62 0.52 13.11 0.60
CA GLN A 62 0.76 14.55 0.80
C GLN A 62 0.02 15.44 -0.21
N ASP A 63 -0.80 14.85 -1.09
CA ASP A 63 -1.56 15.60 -2.08
C ASP A 63 -2.71 16.37 -1.40
N GLN A 64 -2.60 17.70 -1.44
CA GLN A 64 -3.57 18.62 -0.84
C GLN A 64 -4.86 18.76 -1.67
N SER A 65 -4.89 18.24 -2.90
CA SER A 65 -6.08 18.26 -3.76
C SER A 65 -7.09 17.17 -3.42
N HIS A 66 -6.77 16.26 -2.50
CA HIS A 66 -7.66 15.21 -2.08
C HIS A 66 -8.94 15.74 -1.45
N SER A 67 -10.06 15.10 -1.79
CA SER A 67 -11.32 15.29 -1.06
C SER A 67 -11.16 14.89 0.41
N PRO A 68 -11.99 15.44 1.31
CA PRO A 68 -11.99 15.04 2.71
C PRO A 68 -12.06 13.51 2.89
N VAL A 69 -11.31 12.99 3.85
CA VAL A 69 -11.29 11.56 4.15
C VAL A 69 -12.66 11.11 4.64
N ASN A 70 -13.19 10.04 4.05
CA ASN A 70 -14.36 9.35 4.58
C ASN A 70 -13.92 8.50 5.77
N GLU A 71 -14.32 8.91 6.97
CA GLU A 71 -13.88 8.29 8.22
C GLU A 71 -14.21 6.81 8.29
N LYS A 72 -15.43 6.41 7.89
CA LYS A 72 -15.85 5.00 7.89
C LYS A 72 -14.94 4.15 7.00
N ALA A 73 -14.73 4.56 5.75
CA ALA A 73 -13.90 3.82 4.80
C ALA A 73 -12.41 3.78 5.25
N TYR A 74 -11.93 4.83 5.91
CA TYR A 74 -10.60 4.85 6.51
C TYR A 74 -10.47 3.86 7.66
N LEU A 75 -11.47 3.79 8.56
CA LEU A 75 -11.51 2.81 9.65
C LEU A 75 -11.61 1.37 9.12
N GLU A 76 -12.41 1.13 8.08
CA GLU A 76 -12.46 -0.17 7.38
C GLU A 76 -11.09 -0.54 6.79
N THR A 77 -10.35 0.44 6.26
CA THR A 77 -8.99 0.24 5.76
C THR A 77 -8.01 -0.10 6.89
N LYS A 78 -8.11 0.55 8.07
CA LYS A 78 -7.32 0.18 9.25
C LYS A 78 -7.58 -1.26 9.69
N LEU A 79 -8.85 -1.69 9.72
CA LEU A 79 -9.23 -3.07 10.05
C LEU A 79 -8.62 -4.06 9.05
N LEU A 80 -8.66 -3.75 7.75
CA LEU A 80 -8.04 -4.58 6.72
C LEU A 80 -6.51 -4.71 6.92
N VAL A 81 -5.84 -3.62 7.28
CA VAL A 81 -4.40 -3.63 7.58
C VAL A 81 -4.10 -4.55 8.77
N ILE A 82 -4.87 -4.45 9.86
CA ILE A 82 -4.72 -5.30 11.05
C ILE A 82 -4.95 -6.77 10.69
N ASP A 83 -5.98 -7.07 9.92
CA ASP A 83 -6.29 -8.43 9.46
C ASP A 83 -5.17 -9.01 8.58
N THR A 84 -4.55 -8.17 7.74
CA THR A 84 -3.50 -8.58 6.80
C THR A 84 -2.14 -8.74 7.49
N ILE A 85 -1.71 -7.75 8.27
CA ILE A 85 -0.34 -7.68 8.80
C ILE A 85 -0.21 -8.37 10.16
N VAL A 86 -1.20 -8.20 11.04
CA VAL A 86 -1.14 -8.75 12.42
C VAL A 86 -1.68 -10.16 12.45
N HIS A 87 -2.85 -10.38 11.84
CA HIS A 87 -3.56 -11.66 11.92
C HIS A 87 -3.21 -12.60 10.75
N ASN A 88 -2.52 -12.11 9.72
CA ASN A 88 -2.17 -12.87 8.51
C ASN A 88 -3.38 -13.60 7.89
N LYS A 89 -4.59 -13.00 7.94
CA LYS A 89 -5.83 -13.60 7.41
C LYS A 89 -5.82 -13.78 5.90
N TYR A 90 -5.01 -13.01 5.18
CA TYR A 90 -4.93 -13.02 3.73
C TYR A 90 -3.53 -13.43 3.28
N ALA A 91 -3.45 -14.34 2.31
CA ALA A 91 -2.19 -14.67 1.65
C ALA A 91 -1.66 -13.45 0.89
N ASN A 92 -0.34 -13.29 0.81
CA ASN A 92 0.28 -12.24 0.01
C ASN A 92 0.09 -12.53 -1.49
N PRO A 93 -0.72 -11.75 -2.24
CA PRO A 93 -1.04 -12.06 -3.62
C PRO A 93 0.00 -11.51 -4.61
N VAL A 94 0.97 -10.72 -4.14
CA VAL A 94 1.92 -9.97 -4.99
C VAL A 94 3.37 -10.46 -4.89
N ALA A 95 3.60 -11.59 -4.20
CA ALA A 95 4.92 -12.15 -3.96
C ALA A 95 5.89 -11.08 -3.41
N ASN A 96 7.03 -10.85 -4.06
CA ASN A 96 8.02 -9.86 -3.68
C ASN A 96 7.93 -8.53 -4.47
N ALA A 97 6.74 -8.19 -4.99
CA ALA A 97 6.54 -6.93 -5.71
C ALA A 97 6.90 -5.72 -4.84
N LEU A 98 7.60 -4.75 -5.44
CA LEU A 98 7.98 -3.47 -4.83
C LEU A 98 7.31 -2.29 -5.51
N TYR A 99 6.72 -2.49 -6.69
CA TYR A 99 6.08 -1.43 -7.47
C TYR A 99 4.70 -1.85 -7.90
N PHE A 100 3.82 -0.87 -8.10
CA PHE A 100 2.50 -1.07 -8.66
C PHE A 100 2.05 0.14 -9.47
N HIS A 101 1.02 -0.04 -10.28
CA HIS A 101 0.24 1.05 -10.87
C HIS A 101 -1.19 0.58 -11.15
N ASP A 102 -2.12 1.54 -11.26
CA ASP A 102 -3.43 1.32 -11.86
C ASP A 102 -3.28 1.31 -13.40
N ASP A 103 -3.85 0.31 -14.05
CA ASP A 103 -3.75 0.06 -15.49
C ASP A 103 -4.45 1.08 -16.39
N SER A 104 -5.23 2.01 -15.81
CA SER A 104 -5.69 3.21 -16.54
C SER A 104 -4.60 4.24 -16.77
N ILE A 105 -3.47 4.14 -16.05
CA ILE A 105 -2.33 5.04 -16.21
C ILE A 105 -1.39 4.43 -17.26
N PRO A 106 -1.11 5.13 -18.38
CA PRO A 106 -0.18 4.63 -19.39
C PRO A 106 1.19 4.26 -18.81
N PRO A 107 1.85 3.20 -19.31
CA PRO A 107 3.14 2.79 -18.82
C PRO A 107 4.18 3.91 -18.84
N LYS A 108 4.66 4.33 -17.66
CA LYS A 108 5.74 5.32 -17.56
C LYS A 108 7.09 4.69 -17.91
N LYS A 109 8.02 5.51 -18.41
CA LYS A 109 9.39 5.06 -18.72
C LYS A 109 10.08 4.32 -17.57
N VAL A 110 9.82 4.76 -16.33
CA VAL A 110 10.36 4.18 -15.10
C VAL A 110 9.90 2.74 -14.82
N TRP A 111 8.88 2.25 -15.52
CA TRP A 111 8.40 0.87 -15.39
C TRP A 111 9.01 -0.08 -16.43
N PHE A 112 9.65 0.43 -17.48
CA PHE A 112 10.34 -0.41 -18.46
C PHE A 112 11.47 -1.20 -17.78
N GLY A 113 11.52 -2.50 -18.06
CA GLY A 113 12.49 -3.42 -17.47
C GLY A 113 12.09 -4.04 -16.12
N LYS A 114 10.97 -3.60 -15.50
CA LYS A 114 10.46 -4.27 -14.29
C LYS A 114 9.67 -5.52 -14.68
N ARG A 115 9.99 -6.66 -14.07
CA ARG A 115 9.30 -7.93 -14.32
C ARG A 115 7.93 -7.93 -13.65
N LYS A 116 6.85 -7.97 -14.42
CA LYS A 116 5.48 -8.12 -13.91
C LYS A 116 5.38 -9.39 -13.05
N LYS A 117 4.85 -9.25 -11.83
CA LYS A 117 4.61 -10.36 -10.89
C LYS A 117 3.19 -10.88 -11.03
N THR A 118 2.23 -9.97 -11.03
CA THR A 118 0.81 -10.29 -11.13
C THR A 118 0.01 -9.07 -11.60
N HIS A 119 -1.24 -9.29 -11.97
CA HIS A 119 -2.24 -8.28 -12.32
C HIS A 119 -3.55 -8.70 -11.65
N ILE A 120 -4.03 -7.86 -10.73
CA ILE A 120 -5.21 -8.13 -9.89
C ILE A 120 -6.16 -6.97 -10.09
N GLY A 121 -7.36 -7.23 -10.62
CA GLY A 121 -8.29 -6.16 -10.97
C GLY A 121 -7.63 -5.13 -11.89
N ARG A 122 -7.54 -3.88 -11.43
CA ARG A 122 -6.89 -2.77 -12.14
C ARG A 122 -5.44 -2.53 -11.73
N MET A 123 -4.94 -3.29 -10.75
CA MET A 123 -3.60 -3.08 -10.20
C MET A 123 -2.60 -4.06 -10.81
N VAL A 124 -1.54 -3.54 -11.42
CA VAL A 124 -0.41 -4.34 -11.92
C VAL A 124 0.78 -4.19 -10.99
N PHE A 125 1.37 -5.31 -10.57
CA PHE A 125 2.44 -5.36 -9.59
C PHE A 125 3.75 -5.88 -10.19
N TYR A 126 4.89 -5.30 -9.79
CA TYR A 126 6.24 -5.62 -10.28
C TYR A 126 7.27 -5.84 -9.17
#